data_AF-A0A6J4HRS5-F1
#
_entry.id   AF-A0A6J4HRS5-F1
#
_cell.length_a   1.000
_cell.length_b   1.000
_cell.length_c   1.000
_cell.angle_alpha   90.00
_cell.angle_beta   90.00
_cell.angle_gamma   90.00
#
_symmetry.space_group_name_H-M   'P 1'
#
loop_
_entity.id
_entity.type
_entity.pdbx_description
1 polymer ?
#
loop_
_entity_poly.entity_id
_entity_poly.type
_entity_poly.pdbx_seq_one_letter_code
_entity_poly.pdbx_strand_id
1 'polypeptide(L)'
;DPGSEVVLLDNLLSPGGFHNAGDLNFGKDGNLYVSIGDGGCDYAETTRCFAQNDASRDEHVLLGKILRITPSGGIPSGNPFQGGDSARCNDTGRTDPGKRCQETYAWGLRNPFRFAFDPNAGGTRFYINDVGQDTWEEIDLGQAGADYGWNLREGHCAVNSTTNCGTPAGMTNPIYDYGHGSGCESITGGAFVPDGVWPSAYSGAYLFSDYVCGKIFSLKRSSDGSFTRTVLASGLGSSSAVALRFGPHGSTQALYYTTYAGTNRGQIRRISYTAAANRTPTAVIRANPTSGAAPLDVDFNGSGSSDPDGNSLTYLWNFGDGSGERQTTSATTSYTYSTQGTYTASLRVRDSRGATSPAST
;
A
#
# COMPACT_ATOMS: atom_id res chain seq x y z
N ASP A 1 -16.77 23.37 23.19
CA ASP A 1 -16.58 24.01 24.50
C ASP A 1 -15.09 23.88 24.83
N PRO A 2 -14.32 24.97 24.95
CA PRO A 2 -12.89 24.88 25.28
C PRO A 2 -12.60 24.22 26.63
N GLY A 3 -13.60 23.98 27.48
CA GLY A 3 -13.48 23.17 28.71
C GLY A 3 -13.80 21.68 28.56
N SER A 4 -14.13 21.19 27.36
CA SER A 4 -14.46 19.77 27.13
C SER A 4 -13.27 18.90 26.74
N GLU A 5 -12.05 19.44 26.79
CA GLU A 5 -10.83 18.67 26.54
C GLU A 5 -10.59 17.66 27.66
N VAL A 6 -10.21 16.44 27.28
CA VAL A 6 -9.83 15.37 28.22
C VAL A 6 -8.47 14.85 27.80
N VAL A 7 -7.50 14.94 28.69
CA VAL A 7 -6.16 14.40 28.49
C VAL A 7 -6.20 12.88 28.73
N LEU A 8 -5.82 12.10 27.72
CA LEU A 8 -5.82 10.63 27.81
C LEU A 8 -4.42 10.05 28.06
N LEU A 9 -3.40 10.74 27.57
CA LEU A 9 -1.98 10.43 27.72
C LEU A 9 -1.22 11.77 27.79
N ASP A 10 -0.30 11.89 28.73
CA ASP A 10 0.50 13.10 28.95
C ASP A 10 1.91 12.74 29.44
N ASN A 11 2.80 13.75 29.45
CA ASN A 11 4.18 13.65 29.95
C ASN A 11 4.97 12.51 29.31
N LEU A 12 4.66 12.20 28.05
CA LEU A 12 5.44 11.27 27.23
C LEU A 12 6.83 11.84 27.04
N LEU A 13 7.84 11.03 27.35
CA LEU A 13 9.24 11.45 27.31
C LEU A 13 9.67 11.73 25.86
N SER A 14 10.51 12.76 25.67
CA SER A 14 11.08 13.13 24.37
C SER A 14 12.51 13.65 24.55
N PRO A 15 13.44 12.83 25.05
CA PRO A 15 14.78 13.26 25.43
C PRO A 15 15.62 13.78 24.25
N GLY A 16 15.49 13.18 23.05
CA GLY A 16 16.21 13.60 21.85
C GLY A 16 15.46 14.65 21.01
N GLY A 17 14.16 14.85 21.24
CA GLY A 17 13.32 15.72 20.41
C GLY A 17 12.93 15.13 19.04
N PHE A 18 13.29 13.88 18.77
CA PHE A 18 12.91 13.10 17.58
C PHE A 18 12.50 11.67 17.99
N HIS A 19 11.89 10.91 17.07
CA HIS A 19 11.27 9.60 17.36
C HIS A 19 10.23 9.66 18.50
N ASN A 20 9.33 10.64 18.47
CA ASN A 20 8.43 10.90 19.61
C ASN A 20 7.13 10.09 19.51
N ALA A 21 6.26 10.48 18.58
CA ALA A 21 5.02 9.79 18.31
C ALA A 21 4.84 9.70 16.80
N GLY A 22 4.03 8.76 16.36
CA GLY A 22 3.75 8.56 14.95
C GLY A 22 2.31 8.87 14.62
N ASP A 23 1.38 8.10 15.17
CA ASP A 23 0.03 8.01 14.62
C ASP A 23 -1.00 7.60 15.68
N LEU A 24 -2.27 7.81 15.35
CA LEU A 24 -3.44 7.52 16.19
C LEU A 24 -4.53 6.87 15.36
N ASN A 25 -4.96 5.67 15.72
CA ASN A 25 -6.04 4.99 15.01
C ASN A 25 -6.90 4.14 15.94
N PHE A 26 -8.19 4.00 15.60
CA PHE A 26 -9.09 3.08 16.31
C PHE A 26 -9.08 1.70 15.64
N GLY A 27 -8.92 0.66 16.45
CA GLY A 27 -9.12 -0.72 16.01
C GLY A 27 -10.61 -1.09 15.95
N LYS A 28 -10.93 -2.22 15.30
CA LYS A 28 -12.32 -2.74 15.21
C LYS A 28 -12.87 -3.22 16.56
N ASP A 29 -11.99 -3.40 17.52
CA ASP A 29 -12.26 -3.66 18.94
C ASP A 29 -12.65 -2.39 19.72
N GLY A 30 -12.71 -1.22 19.06
CA GLY A 30 -13.18 0.04 19.65
C GLY A 30 -12.16 0.77 20.52
N ASN A 31 -10.93 0.28 20.60
CA ASN A 31 -9.85 0.91 21.38
C ASN A 31 -8.99 1.83 20.52
N LEU A 32 -8.42 2.84 21.14
CA LEU A 32 -7.45 3.75 20.54
C LEU A 32 -6.06 3.13 20.63
N TYR A 33 -5.38 3.08 19.49
CA TYR A 33 -3.99 2.69 19.38
C TYR A 33 -3.12 3.92 19.12
N VAL A 34 -1.95 3.98 19.75
CA VAL A 34 -1.03 5.11 19.69
C VAL A 34 0.37 4.59 19.44
N SER A 35 1.09 5.14 18.46
CA SER A 35 2.49 4.77 18.25
C SER A 35 3.43 5.81 18.86
N ILE A 36 4.36 5.34 19.69
CA ILE A 36 5.35 6.16 20.41
C ILE A 36 6.74 5.61 20.08
N GLY A 37 7.64 6.45 19.60
CA GLY A 37 9.02 6.08 19.33
C GLY A 37 9.89 6.07 20.58
N ASP A 38 11.14 5.68 20.42
CA ASP A 38 12.12 5.50 21.48
C ASP A 38 12.64 6.83 22.07
N GLY A 39 12.16 7.97 21.56
CA GLY A 39 12.57 9.30 21.99
C GLY A 39 13.94 9.74 21.47
N GLY A 40 14.59 8.95 20.61
CA GLY A 40 15.83 9.27 19.90
C GLY A 40 17.11 9.17 20.74
N CYS A 41 17.00 9.49 22.03
CA CYS A 41 18.02 9.33 23.03
C CYS A 41 17.43 8.67 24.28
N ASP A 42 18.29 8.18 25.14
CA ASP A 42 17.88 7.57 26.38
C ASP A 42 17.41 8.62 27.39
N TYR A 43 16.35 8.32 28.14
CA TYR A 43 15.75 9.25 29.11
C TYR A 43 16.50 9.31 30.44
N ALA A 44 17.28 8.26 30.78
CA ALA A 44 18.12 8.20 31.97
C ALA A 44 19.53 8.77 31.69
N GLU A 45 20.01 8.66 30.45
CA GLU A 45 21.28 9.26 29.99
C GLU A 45 21.12 9.90 28.61
N THR A 46 20.79 11.19 28.54
CA THR A 46 20.43 11.88 27.28
C THR A 46 21.55 11.99 26.24
N THR A 47 22.78 11.59 26.58
CA THR A 47 23.90 11.46 25.63
C THR A 47 23.90 10.14 24.87
N ARG A 48 23.15 9.14 25.35
CA ARG A 48 23.05 7.80 24.77
C ARG A 48 21.95 7.77 23.71
N CYS A 49 22.31 8.05 22.46
CA CYS A 49 21.35 8.20 21.35
C CYS A 49 21.47 7.09 20.30
N PHE A 50 20.51 7.07 19.37
CA PHE A 50 20.49 6.16 18.20
C PHE A 50 20.55 4.69 18.64
N ALA A 51 21.40 3.86 18.02
CA ALA A 51 21.57 2.45 18.37
C ALA A 51 21.96 2.20 19.84
N GLN A 52 22.49 3.20 20.57
CA GLN A 52 22.83 3.06 21.98
C GLN A 52 21.62 3.25 22.90
N ASN A 53 20.56 3.91 22.42
CA ASN A 53 19.33 4.14 23.16
C ASN A 53 18.59 2.82 23.35
N ASP A 54 18.47 2.35 24.59
CA ASP A 54 17.73 1.13 24.91
C ASP A 54 16.39 1.40 25.61
N ALA A 55 15.90 2.65 25.59
CA ALA A 55 14.62 3.01 26.22
C ALA A 55 13.43 2.18 25.72
N SER A 56 13.48 1.67 24.48
CA SER A 56 12.47 0.76 23.93
C SER A 56 12.41 -0.58 24.69
N ARG A 57 13.52 -0.99 25.33
CA ARG A 57 13.65 -2.20 26.15
C ARG A 57 13.08 -2.05 27.55
N ASP A 58 12.89 -0.81 28.01
CA ASP A 58 12.31 -0.55 29.31
C ASP A 58 10.79 -0.67 29.27
N GLU A 59 10.24 -1.62 30.01
CA GLU A 59 8.80 -1.87 30.07
C GLU A 59 8.05 -0.91 31.00
N HIS A 60 8.79 -0.17 31.84
CA HIS A 60 8.26 0.80 32.80
C HIS A 60 8.12 2.22 32.23
N VAL A 61 8.42 2.42 30.94
CA VAL A 61 8.26 3.68 30.21
C VAL A 61 7.47 3.46 28.92
N LEU A 62 6.82 4.51 28.40
CA LEU A 62 6.01 4.45 27.18
C LEU A 62 6.81 4.67 25.88
N LEU A 63 8.15 4.61 25.92
CA LEU A 63 9.03 4.82 24.76
C LEU A 63 9.20 3.55 23.91
N GLY A 64 9.13 3.67 22.58
CA GLY A 64 9.33 2.56 21.63
C GLY A 64 8.22 1.52 21.66
N LYS A 65 6.96 1.98 21.70
CA LYS A 65 5.76 1.17 21.96
C LYS A 65 4.63 1.44 20.95
N ILE A 66 3.80 0.43 20.74
CA ILE A 66 2.38 0.65 20.42
C ILE A 66 1.60 0.59 21.72
N LEU A 67 0.83 1.62 22.01
CA LEU A 67 -0.10 1.66 23.13
C LEU A 67 -1.51 1.30 22.67
N ARG A 68 -2.32 0.77 23.57
CA ARG A 68 -3.74 0.53 23.37
C ARG A 68 -4.52 0.93 24.62
N ILE A 69 -5.39 1.91 24.48
CA ILE A 69 -6.24 2.45 25.54
C ILE A 69 -7.70 2.48 25.10
N THR A 70 -8.63 2.44 26.05
CA THR A 70 -10.05 2.68 25.74
C THR A 70 -10.27 4.13 25.30
N PRO A 71 -11.40 4.47 24.63
CA PRO A 71 -11.70 5.84 24.22
C PRO A 71 -11.72 6.87 25.37
N SER A 72 -11.93 6.40 26.62
CA SER A 72 -11.90 7.23 27.82
C SER A 72 -10.57 7.17 28.58
N GLY A 73 -9.51 6.63 27.97
CA GLY A 73 -8.17 6.54 28.58
C GLY A 73 -8.00 5.39 29.58
N GLY A 74 -8.97 4.51 29.75
CA GLY A 74 -8.84 3.27 30.54
C GLY A 74 -7.96 2.19 29.87
N ILE A 75 -7.61 1.12 30.61
CA ILE A 75 -6.88 -0.04 30.07
C ILE A 75 -7.87 -1.10 29.57
N PRO A 76 -7.82 -1.50 28.28
CA PRO A 76 -8.63 -2.60 27.76
C PRO A 76 -8.22 -3.93 28.37
N SER A 77 -9.21 -4.81 28.65
CA SER A 77 -8.98 -6.14 29.24
C SER A 77 -8.13 -7.09 28.37
N GLY A 78 -7.90 -6.76 27.10
CA GLY A 78 -7.05 -7.54 26.21
C GLY A 78 -5.60 -7.05 26.14
N ASN A 79 -5.18 -6.09 26.98
CA ASN A 79 -3.77 -5.67 27.02
C ASN A 79 -2.89 -6.74 27.68
N PRO A 80 -1.64 -6.91 27.21
CA PRO A 80 -0.76 -7.99 27.66
C PRO A 80 -0.27 -7.83 29.11
N PHE A 81 -0.19 -6.61 29.62
CA PHE A 81 0.34 -6.33 30.95
C PHE A 81 -0.78 -5.90 31.89
N GLN A 82 -1.16 -6.82 32.78
CA GLN A 82 -2.18 -6.62 33.80
C GLN A 82 -1.73 -7.34 35.07
N GLY A 83 -2.07 -6.78 36.24
CA GLY A 83 -1.75 -7.38 37.54
C GLY A 83 -0.77 -6.56 38.38
N GLY A 84 -0.31 -7.15 39.48
CA GLY A 84 0.45 -6.44 40.53
C GLY A 84 1.85 -5.98 40.13
N ASP A 85 2.41 -6.51 39.04
CA ASP A 85 3.70 -6.11 38.46
C ASP A 85 3.55 -5.07 37.33
N SER A 86 2.38 -4.43 37.23
CA SER A 86 2.06 -3.43 36.24
C SER A 86 1.42 -2.20 36.87
N ALA A 87 1.49 -1.05 36.20
CA ALA A 87 0.85 0.17 36.64
C ALA A 87 0.47 1.07 35.45
N ARG A 88 -0.39 2.05 35.72
CA ARG A 88 -0.74 3.10 34.76
C ARG A 88 0.44 4.04 34.55
N CYS A 89 0.70 4.38 33.29
CA CYS A 89 1.74 5.34 32.89
C CYS A 89 1.17 6.55 32.15
N ASN A 90 -0.15 6.62 31.95
CA ASN A 90 -0.80 7.64 31.13
C ASN A 90 -0.53 9.09 31.57
N ASP A 91 -0.33 9.36 32.86
CA ASP A 91 -0.15 10.73 33.35
C ASP A 91 1.31 11.17 33.39
N THR A 92 2.25 10.23 33.48
CA THR A 92 3.67 10.49 33.76
C THR A 92 4.61 10.01 32.67
N GLY A 93 4.09 9.28 31.67
CA GLY A 93 4.86 8.57 30.66
C GLY A 93 5.63 7.35 31.18
N ARG A 94 5.57 7.05 32.49
CA ARG A 94 6.36 6.00 33.16
C ARG A 94 5.82 5.58 34.52
N THR A 95 6.26 4.42 35.00
CA THR A 95 6.04 3.90 36.36
C THR A 95 7.39 3.55 37.01
N ASP A 96 7.38 3.06 38.25
CA ASP A 96 8.57 2.55 38.96
C ASP A 96 9.31 1.48 38.13
N PRO A 97 10.66 1.48 38.13
CA PRO A 97 11.46 0.41 37.55
C PRO A 97 11.06 -0.97 38.08
N GLY A 98 11.02 -1.96 37.19
CA GLY A 98 10.56 -3.32 37.51
C GLY A 98 9.05 -3.53 37.40
N LYS A 99 8.26 -2.47 37.14
CA LYS A 99 6.86 -2.59 36.73
C LYS A 99 6.72 -2.44 35.21
N ARG A 100 5.54 -2.76 34.71
CA ARG A 100 5.18 -2.64 33.29
C ARG A 100 4.07 -1.63 33.08
N CYS A 101 4.18 -0.78 32.07
CA CYS A 101 3.11 0.14 31.71
C CYS A 101 1.92 -0.63 31.11
N GLN A 102 0.75 -0.48 31.71
CA GLN A 102 -0.47 -1.21 31.31
C GLN A 102 -1.02 -0.78 29.94
N GLU A 103 -0.66 0.42 29.49
CA GLU A 103 -1.03 0.95 28.18
C GLU A 103 -0.32 0.21 27.03
N THR A 104 0.82 -0.43 27.30
CA THR A 104 1.63 -1.08 26.26
C THR A 104 0.89 -2.27 25.64
N TYR A 105 0.68 -2.21 24.33
CA TYR A 105 0.16 -3.29 23.50
C TYR A 105 1.29 -4.09 22.85
N ALA A 106 2.31 -3.42 22.33
CA ALA A 106 3.52 -4.03 21.77
C ALA A 106 4.72 -3.11 22.00
N TRP A 107 5.94 -3.64 21.93
CA TRP A 107 7.16 -2.93 22.35
C TRP A 107 8.39 -3.36 21.57
N GLY A 108 9.54 -2.75 21.87
CA GLY A 108 10.78 -3.01 21.15
C GLY A 108 10.80 -2.37 19.76
N LEU A 109 10.16 -1.21 19.60
CA LEU A 109 10.13 -0.43 18.37
C LEU A 109 11.07 0.77 18.47
N ARG A 110 11.61 1.24 17.35
CA ARG A 110 12.47 2.42 17.27
C ARG A 110 11.67 3.70 17.05
N ASN A 111 11.03 3.82 15.90
CA ASN A 111 10.24 4.96 15.48
C ASN A 111 9.06 4.48 14.62
N PRO A 112 8.01 3.91 15.26
CA PRO A 112 6.81 3.42 14.59
C PRO A 112 5.99 4.60 14.03
N PHE A 113 6.45 5.15 12.91
CA PHE A 113 6.06 6.47 12.44
C PHE A 113 4.63 6.52 11.91
N ARG A 114 4.17 5.47 11.22
CA ARG A 114 2.76 5.26 10.86
C ARG A 114 2.39 3.80 10.99
N PHE A 115 1.12 3.55 11.24
CA PHE A 115 0.54 2.22 11.19
C PHE A 115 -0.86 2.31 10.61
N ALA A 116 -1.35 1.23 10.00
CA ALA A 116 -2.65 1.25 9.35
C ALA A 116 -3.44 0.00 9.70
N PHE A 117 -4.71 0.18 10.09
CA PHE A 117 -5.64 -0.93 10.23
C PHE A 117 -6.12 -1.43 8.88
N ASP A 118 -6.29 -2.73 8.79
CA ASP A 118 -6.88 -3.38 7.64
C ASP A 118 -8.42 -3.26 7.69
N PRO A 119 -9.04 -2.48 6.78
CA PRO A 119 -10.48 -2.30 6.76
C PRO A 119 -11.21 -3.59 6.35
N ASN A 120 -10.53 -4.52 5.68
CA ASN A 120 -11.10 -5.75 5.14
C ASN A 120 -11.01 -6.92 6.14
N ALA A 121 -10.14 -6.82 7.15
CA ALA A 121 -9.99 -7.88 8.16
C ALA A 121 -11.26 -8.07 9.00
N GLY A 122 -11.63 -9.31 9.32
CA GLY A 122 -12.80 -9.59 10.18
C GLY A 122 -12.69 -9.04 11.61
N GLY A 123 -11.47 -8.75 12.08
CA GLY A 123 -11.19 -8.17 13.40
C GLY A 123 -10.07 -7.13 13.34
N THR A 124 -9.48 -6.82 14.50
CA THR A 124 -8.38 -5.85 14.60
C THR A 124 -7.07 -6.45 14.06
N ARG A 125 -6.75 -6.12 12.80
CA ARG A 125 -5.44 -6.38 12.16
C ARG A 125 -4.86 -5.06 11.69
N PHE A 126 -3.58 -4.83 11.93
CA PHE A 126 -2.86 -3.65 11.45
C PHE A 126 -1.39 -3.97 11.24
N TYR A 127 -0.75 -3.19 10.37
CA TYR A 127 0.69 -3.22 10.18
C TYR A 127 1.32 -1.92 10.67
N ILE A 128 2.51 -2.04 11.25
CA ILE A 128 3.31 -0.95 11.81
C ILE A 128 4.49 -0.75 10.87
N ASN A 129 4.72 0.49 10.44
CA ASN A 129 5.93 0.86 9.74
C ASN A 129 6.92 1.42 10.77
N ASP A 130 7.96 0.66 11.10
CA ASP A 130 9.00 1.09 12.02
C ASP A 130 10.22 1.60 11.25
N VAL A 131 10.58 2.85 11.48
CA VAL A 131 11.70 3.50 10.79
C VAL A 131 13.00 3.01 11.40
N GLY A 132 13.85 2.45 10.53
CA GLY A 132 15.17 1.94 10.85
C GLY A 132 16.19 3.00 11.21
N GLN A 133 17.34 2.53 11.66
CA GLN A 133 18.49 3.38 11.99
C GLN A 133 19.40 3.54 10.76
N ASP A 134 20.12 2.49 10.37
CA ASP A 134 21.17 2.54 9.35
C ASP A 134 21.13 1.36 8.37
N THR A 135 20.40 0.28 8.68
CA THR A 135 20.48 -0.98 7.92
C THR A 135 19.16 -1.38 7.29
N TRP A 136 18.07 -1.37 8.07
CA TRP A 136 16.81 -2.00 7.70
C TRP A 136 15.62 -1.12 8.03
N GLU A 137 14.71 -0.96 7.08
CA GLU A 137 13.35 -0.51 7.33
C GLU A 137 12.43 -1.73 7.48
N GLU A 138 11.40 -1.63 8.33
CA GLU A 138 10.57 -2.79 8.62
C GLU A 138 9.06 -2.52 8.70
N ILE A 139 8.31 -3.58 8.44
CA ILE A 139 6.86 -3.65 8.56
C ILE A 139 6.53 -4.80 9.50
N ASP A 140 5.90 -4.49 10.62
CA ASP A 140 5.47 -5.46 11.62
C ASP A 140 3.98 -5.74 11.56
N LEU A 141 3.58 -6.98 11.88
CA LEU A 141 2.20 -7.28 12.21
C LEU A 141 1.95 -6.89 13.67
N GLY A 142 1.01 -5.97 13.92
CA GLY A 142 0.66 -5.51 15.27
C GLY A 142 0.06 -6.61 16.14
N GLN A 143 0.82 -7.12 17.11
CA GLN A 143 0.44 -8.25 17.97
C GLN A 143 0.54 -7.89 19.46
N ALA A 144 -0.47 -8.27 20.23
CA ALA A 144 -0.48 -8.04 21.67
C ALA A 144 0.68 -8.78 22.35
N GLY A 145 1.50 -8.04 23.10
CA GLY A 145 2.67 -8.54 23.83
C GLY A 145 3.91 -8.78 22.97
N ALA A 146 3.87 -8.46 21.66
CA ALA A 146 5.02 -8.65 20.80
C ALA A 146 6.16 -7.70 21.15
N ASP A 147 7.37 -8.28 21.18
CA ASP A 147 8.65 -7.59 21.29
C ASP A 147 9.33 -7.61 19.91
N TYR A 148 9.46 -6.46 19.25
CA TYR A 148 10.10 -6.35 17.94
C TYR A 148 11.63 -6.21 18.01
N GLY A 149 12.17 -6.02 19.22
CA GLY A 149 13.59 -6.25 19.49
C GLY A 149 14.52 -5.04 19.33
N TRP A 150 14.07 -3.86 18.89
CA TRP A 150 14.88 -2.64 18.99
C TRP A 150 15.23 -2.39 20.47
N ASN A 151 16.47 -2.07 20.84
CA ASN A 151 17.67 -1.73 20.04
C ASN A 151 18.68 -2.89 19.88
N LEU A 152 18.26 -4.13 20.11
CA LEU A 152 19.10 -5.31 19.90
C LEU A 152 19.02 -5.80 18.44
N ARG A 153 17.92 -5.47 17.77
CA ARG A 153 17.61 -5.84 16.39
C ARG A 153 17.16 -4.65 15.56
N GLU A 154 17.35 -4.75 14.26
CA GLU A 154 16.88 -3.82 13.23
C GLU A 154 16.44 -4.68 12.04
N GLY A 155 15.16 -4.67 11.69
CA GLY A 155 14.63 -5.68 10.79
C GLY A 155 14.71 -7.08 11.41
N HIS A 156 14.89 -8.10 10.57
CA HIS A 156 15.10 -9.47 11.00
C HIS A 156 16.51 -9.79 11.53
N CYS A 157 17.43 -8.82 11.58
CA CYS A 157 18.83 -9.03 11.95
C CYS A 157 19.21 -8.29 13.23
N ALA A 158 20.37 -8.62 13.81
CA ALA A 158 20.97 -7.82 14.87
C ALA A 158 21.29 -6.40 14.37
N VAL A 159 21.23 -5.39 15.24
CA VAL A 159 21.58 -4.00 14.87
C VAL A 159 22.95 -3.94 14.20
N ASN A 160 23.08 -3.14 13.14
CA ASN A 160 24.27 -3.00 12.30
C ASN A 160 24.69 -4.28 11.55
N SER A 161 23.77 -5.22 11.32
CA SER A 161 24.07 -6.46 10.61
C SER A 161 23.14 -6.74 9.44
N THR A 162 23.70 -7.25 8.35
CA THR A 162 22.96 -7.80 7.21
C THR A 162 23.06 -9.32 7.09
N THR A 163 23.77 -9.96 8.03
CA THR A 163 24.12 -11.40 7.96
C THR A 163 23.81 -12.15 9.24
N ASN A 164 23.80 -11.49 10.40
CA ASN A 164 23.39 -12.09 11.67
C ASN A 164 21.87 -11.97 11.82
N CYS A 165 21.17 -12.82 11.08
CA CYS A 165 19.75 -12.74 10.85
C CYS A 165 19.05 -13.99 11.39
N GLY A 166 18.04 -13.78 12.23
CA GLY A 166 17.36 -14.83 12.97
C GLY A 166 16.40 -14.25 13.99
N THR A 167 15.59 -15.08 14.62
CA THR A 167 14.60 -14.66 15.62
C THR A 167 15.04 -15.11 17.01
N PRO A 168 15.61 -14.22 17.84
CA PRO A 168 15.91 -14.55 19.22
C PRO A 168 14.64 -14.98 19.97
N ALA A 169 14.81 -15.84 20.98
CA ALA A 169 13.71 -16.31 21.80
C ALA A 169 12.98 -15.14 22.47
N GLY A 170 11.65 -15.12 22.36
CA GLY A 170 10.81 -14.06 22.93
C GLY A 170 10.62 -12.84 22.04
N MET A 171 11.35 -12.73 20.92
CA MET A 171 11.19 -11.64 19.96
C MET A 171 10.37 -12.07 18.73
N THR A 172 9.79 -11.08 18.07
CA THR A 172 8.98 -11.21 16.87
C THR A 172 9.74 -10.63 15.68
N ASN A 173 9.70 -11.32 14.54
CA ASN A 173 10.24 -10.75 13.29
C ASN A 173 9.21 -9.82 12.63
N PRO A 174 9.68 -8.84 11.86
CA PRO A 174 8.81 -8.15 10.93
C PRO A 174 8.24 -9.12 9.90
N ILE A 175 7.06 -8.79 9.38
CA ILE A 175 6.46 -9.54 8.27
C ILE A 175 7.16 -9.23 6.94
N TYR A 176 7.83 -8.09 6.87
CA TYR A 176 8.62 -7.66 5.74
C TYR A 176 9.64 -6.61 6.19
N ASP A 177 10.86 -6.70 5.68
CA ASP A 177 11.87 -5.66 5.83
C ASP A 177 12.61 -5.44 4.51
N TYR A 178 13.33 -4.32 4.43
CA TYR A 178 14.17 -4.02 3.29
C TYR A 178 15.40 -3.19 3.67
N GLY A 179 16.53 -3.52 3.04
CA GLY A 179 17.79 -2.85 3.32
C GLY A 179 17.92 -1.48 2.64
N HIS A 180 18.67 -0.60 3.31
CA HIS A 180 18.97 0.76 2.84
C HIS A 180 19.76 0.80 1.52
N GLY A 181 20.43 -0.29 1.12
CA GLY A 181 21.17 -0.39 -0.14
C GLY A 181 20.35 -0.17 -1.43
N SER A 182 19.02 -0.08 -1.32
CA SER A 182 18.12 0.28 -2.42
C SER A 182 17.91 1.80 -2.62
N GLY A 183 18.50 2.62 -1.75
CA GLY A 183 18.30 4.07 -1.67
C GLY A 183 16.95 4.48 -1.07
N CYS A 184 16.18 3.53 -0.53
CA CYS A 184 14.98 3.72 0.26
C CYS A 184 15.35 3.43 1.73
N GLU A 185 15.20 4.43 2.60
CA GLU A 185 15.88 4.52 3.90
C GLU A 185 14.97 5.13 4.99
N SER A 186 13.66 5.24 4.74
CA SER A 186 12.72 5.76 5.75
C SER A 186 11.27 5.41 5.41
N ILE A 187 10.75 4.34 6.00
CA ILE A 187 9.38 3.89 5.82
C ILE A 187 8.41 4.81 6.60
N THR A 188 7.50 5.48 5.89
CA THR A 188 6.71 6.57 6.52
C THR A 188 5.22 6.42 6.39
N GLY A 189 4.64 6.13 5.23
CA GLY A 189 3.18 6.05 5.08
C GLY A 189 2.69 4.62 4.95
N GLY A 190 1.47 4.34 5.40
CA GLY A 190 0.85 3.01 5.35
C GLY A 190 -0.65 3.08 5.11
N ALA A 191 -1.20 2.23 4.23
CA ALA A 191 -2.64 2.07 4.04
C ALA A 191 -3.00 0.74 3.39
N PHE A 192 -4.01 0.05 3.90
CA PHE A 192 -4.59 -1.11 3.21
C PHE A 192 -5.53 -0.65 2.09
N VAL A 193 -5.49 -1.36 0.95
CA VAL A 193 -6.45 -1.15 -0.15
C VAL A 193 -7.81 -1.72 0.28
N PRO A 194 -8.87 -0.89 0.40
CA PRO A 194 -10.19 -1.40 0.76
C PRO A 194 -10.78 -2.23 -0.38
N ASP A 195 -11.49 -3.30 -0.04
CA ASP A 195 -12.13 -4.16 -1.02
C ASP A 195 -13.15 -3.40 -1.88
N GLY A 196 -13.17 -3.70 -3.17
CA GLY A 196 -14.07 -3.06 -4.14
C GLY A 196 -13.72 -1.63 -4.55
N VAL A 197 -12.71 -1.00 -3.93
CA VAL A 197 -12.27 0.36 -4.31
C VAL A 197 -11.38 0.33 -5.55
N TRP A 198 -10.40 -0.58 -5.59
CA TRP A 198 -9.49 -0.83 -6.72
C TRP A 198 -9.69 -2.26 -7.26
N PRO A 199 -9.15 -2.62 -8.45
CA PRO A 199 -9.28 -3.96 -9.00
C PRO A 199 -8.79 -5.05 -8.05
N SER A 200 -9.33 -6.27 -8.23
CA SER A 200 -8.98 -7.45 -7.41
C SER A 200 -7.48 -7.75 -7.35
N ALA A 201 -6.71 -7.32 -8.35
CA ALA A 201 -5.25 -7.38 -8.34
C ALA A 201 -4.62 -6.66 -7.12
N TYR A 202 -5.30 -5.68 -6.52
CA TYR A 202 -4.87 -4.95 -5.32
C TYR A 202 -5.59 -5.39 -4.04
N SER A 203 -6.54 -6.34 -4.10
CA SER A 203 -7.21 -6.82 -2.89
C SER A 203 -6.19 -7.44 -1.92
N GLY A 204 -6.35 -7.10 -0.64
CA GLY A 204 -5.43 -7.48 0.44
C GLY A 204 -4.04 -6.83 0.38
N ALA A 205 -3.80 -5.87 -0.52
CA ALA A 205 -2.52 -5.16 -0.58
C ALA A 205 -2.39 -4.15 0.57
N TYR A 206 -1.23 -4.16 1.20
CA TYR A 206 -0.77 -3.09 2.07
C TYR A 206 0.12 -2.14 1.27
N LEU A 207 -0.27 -0.88 1.18
CA LEU A 207 0.52 0.15 0.53
C LEU A 207 1.40 0.83 1.57
N PHE A 208 2.67 1.04 1.24
CA PHE A 208 3.56 1.80 2.09
C PHE A 208 4.43 2.77 1.29
N SER A 209 4.84 3.89 1.89
CA SER A 209 5.76 4.83 1.27
C SER A 209 7.11 4.86 1.94
N ASP A 210 8.13 5.15 1.14
CA ASP A 210 9.45 5.51 1.63
C ASP A 210 9.71 6.99 1.34
N TYR A 211 10.05 7.72 2.40
CA TYR A 211 10.24 9.17 2.38
C TYR A 211 11.48 9.55 1.56
N VAL A 212 12.58 8.81 1.71
CA VAL A 212 13.88 9.12 1.09
C VAL A 212 13.83 8.87 -0.41
N CYS A 213 13.42 7.68 -0.83
CA CYS A 213 13.39 7.36 -2.25
C CYS A 213 12.16 7.89 -3.00
N GLY A 214 11.19 8.47 -2.29
CA GLY A 214 10.03 9.13 -2.90
C GLY A 214 9.19 8.16 -3.71
N LYS A 215 8.87 6.99 -3.13
CA LYS A 215 8.09 5.93 -3.77
C LYS A 215 6.94 5.48 -2.86
N ILE A 216 5.88 4.99 -3.49
CA ILE A 216 4.86 4.17 -2.84
C ILE A 216 4.97 2.76 -3.42
N PHE A 217 4.94 1.77 -2.54
CA PHE A 217 4.99 0.36 -2.85
C PHE A 217 3.66 -0.30 -2.51
N SER A 218 3.39 -1.43 -3.15
CA SER A 218 2.34 -2.37 -2.78
C SER A 218 3.02 -3.63 -2.26
N LEU A 219 2.63 -4.06 -1.05
CA LEU A 219 3.04 -5.29 -0.42
C LEU A 219 1.86 -6.26 -0.41
N LYS A 220 2.03 -7.43 -1.01
CA LYS A 220 1.00 -8.48 -1.03
C LYS A 220 1.54 -9.75 -0.42
N ARG A 221 0.70 -10.40 0.41
CA ARG A 221 1.00 -11.72 0.94
C ARG A 221 0.75 -12.79 -0.13
N SER A 222 1.73 -13.63 -0.37
CA SER A 222 1.67 -14.81 -1.23
C SER A 222 1.00 -15.98 -0.52
N SER A 223 0.63 -17.02 -1.28
CA SER A 223 -0.02 -18.23 -0.73
C SER A 223 0.87 -19.03 0.20
N ASP A 224 2.20 -18.97 0.03
CA ASP A 224 3.21 -19.56 0.91
C ASP A 224 3.45 -18.76 2.21
N GLY A 225 2.75 -17.64 2.38
CA GLY A 225 2.86 -16.76 3.53
C GLY A 225 3.94 -15.68 3.41
N SER A 226 4.79 -15.72 2.38
CA SER A 226 5.77 -14.68 2.09
C SER A 226 5.10 -13.38 1.61
N PHE A 227 5.87 -12.29 1.54
CA PHE A 227 5.38 -11.02 1.01
C PHE A 227 6.15 -10.61 -0.24
N THR A 228 5.41 -10.15 -1.25
CA THR A 228 5.96 -9.60 -2.49
C THR A 228 5.73 -8.10 -2.54
N ARG A 229 6.81 -7.35 -2.76
CA ARG A 229 6.80 -5.88 -2.94
C ARG A 229 6.85 -5.52 -4.41
N THR A 230 5.97 -4.62 -4.84
CA THR A 230 6.02 -3.98 -6.17
C THR A 230 5.96 -2.46 -6.06
N VAL A 231 6.62 -1.73 -6.96
CA VAL A 231 6.49 -0.26 -7.04
C VAL A 231 5.11 0.10 -7.55
N LEU A 232 4.34 0.87 -6.78
CA LEU A 232 3.04 1.41 -7.19
C LEU A 232 3.21 2.79 -7.84
N ALA A 233 4.01 3.65 -7.22
CA ALA A 233 4.29 4.99 -7.72
C ALA A 233 5.74 5.38 -7.41
N SER A 234 6.35 6.14 -8.31
CA SER A 234 7.70 6.68 -8.19
C SER A 234 7.73 8.14 -8.65
N GLY A 235 8.87 8.80 -8.49
CA GLY A 235 9.02 10.20 -8.89
C GLY A 235 8.19 11.16 -8.03
N LEU A 236 7.95 10.81 -6.76
CA LEU A 236 7.19 11.66 -5.84
C LEU A 236 7.99 12.89 -5.36
N GLY A 237 9.25 13.03 -5.81
CA GLY A 237 10.25 13.96 -5.26
C GLY A 237 11.04 13.32 -4.11
N SER A 238 12.23 13.85 -3.83
CA SER A 238 12.96 13.48 -2.62
C SER A 238 12.21 13.95 -1.38
N SER A 239 12.32 13.21 -0.27
CA SER A 239 11.71 13.60 1.01
C SER A 239 10.20 13.81 0.87
N SER A 240 9.47 12.79 0.41
CA SER A 240 8.09 12.96 -0.07
C SER A 240 7.01 12.37 0.84
N ALA A 241 6.33 11.30 0.43
CA ALA A 241 5.06 10.86 1.02
C ALA A 241 5.22 10.44 2.49
N VAL A 242 4.56 11.14 3.42
CA VAL A 242 4.66 10.93 4.89
C VAL A 242 3.40 10.33 5.53
N ALA A 243 2.29 10.27 4.81
CA ALA A 243 1.07 9.61 5.26
C ALA A 243 0.28 9.13 4.06
N LEU A 244 -0.38 7.98 4.19
CA LEU A 244 -1.26 7.40 3.18
C LEU A 244 -2.62 7.17 3.82
N ARG A 245 -3.71 7.47 3.10
CA ARG A 245 -5.07 7.20 3.59
C ARG A 245 -6.05 7.06 2.43
N PHE A 246 -6.90 6.05 2.46
CA PHE A 246 -8.06 6.00 1.57
C PHE A 246 -9.15 6.93 2.07
N GLY A 247 -9.72 7.72 1.16
CA GLY A 247 -10.76 8.70 1.47
C GLY A 247 -11.76 8.87 0.32
N PRO A 248 -12.88 9.57 0.57
CA PRO A 248 -13.95 9.74 -0.41
C PRO A 248 -13.49 10.38 -1.73
N HIS A 249 -13.95 9.84 -2.86
CA HIS A 249 -13.71 10.40 -4.19
C HIS A 249 -14.86 10.03 -5.13
N GLY A 250 -15.73 11.00 -5.45
CA GLY A 250 -16.96 10.73 -6.21
C GLY A 250 -17.87 9.77 -5.45
N SER A 251 -18.32 8.70 -6.12
CA SER A 251 -19.10 7.62 -5.50
C SER A 251 -18.26 6.48 -4.89
N THR A 252 -16.93 6.60 -4.91
CA THR A 252 -15.98 5.58 -4.41
C THR A 252 -14.94 6.22 -3.49
N GLN A 253 -13.77 5.60 -3.34
CA GLN A 253 -12.62 6.12 -2.63
C GLN A 253 -11.40 6.23 -3.54
N ALA A 254 -10.43 7.05 -3.13
CA ALA A 254 -9.11 7.14 -3.71
C ALA A 254 -8.05 7.11 -2.61
N LEU A 255 -6.82 6.75 -2.95
CA LEU A 255 -5.69 6.89 -2.06
C LEU A 255 -5.27 8.36 -2.04
N TYR A 256 -5.16 8.95 -0.86
CA TYR A 256 -4.57 10.25 -0.63
C TYR A 256 -3.23 10.07 0.07
N TYR A 257 -2.28 10.94 -0.23
CA TYR A 257 -1.02 11.01 0.50
C TYR A 257 -0.58 12.45 0.68
N THR A 258 0.08 12.73 1.81
CA THR A 258 0.67 14.03 2.11
C THR A 258 2.15 14.02 1.77
N THR A 259 2.66 15.09 1.14
CA THR A 259 4.09 15.31 0.94
C THR A 259 4.67 16.17 2.05
N TYR A 260 5.94 15.97 2.38
CA TYR A 260 6.64 16.83 3.32
C TYR A 260 6.76 18.27 2.82
N ALA A 261 6.67 19.21 3.76
CA ALA A 261 6.64 20.64 3.50
C ALA A 261 7.90 21.18 2.81
N GLY A 262 9.06 20.56 3.03
CA GLY A 262 10.34 21.01 2.49
C GLY A 262 10.39 21.07 0.97
N THR A 263 10.85 20.01 0.33
CA THR A 263 11.05 19.94 -1.14
C THR A 263 9.75 20.12 -1.93
N ASN A 264 8.60 19.72 -1.36
CA ASN A 264 7.33 19.64 -2.06
C ASN A 264 6.29 20.69 -1.63
N ARG A 265 6.65 21.68 -0.81
CA ARG A 265 5.76 22.74 -0.30
C ARG A 265 4.50 22.24 0.42
N GLY A 266 4.49 20.98 0.88
CA GLY A 266 3.41 20.41 1.70
C GLY A 266 2.10 20.29 0.93
N GLN A 267 1.87 19.14 0.30
CA GLN A 267 0.71 18.93 -0.57
C GLN A 267 -0.08 17.71 -0.14
N ILE A 268 -1.40 17.76 -0.36
CA ILE A 268 -2.23 16.56 -0.39
C ILE A 268 -2.36 16.16 -1.86
N ARG A 269 -1.91 14.96 -2.19
CA ARG A 269 -1.98 14.39 -3.53
C ARG A 269 -2.89 13.16 -3.51
N ARG A 270 -3.49 12.86 -4.66
CA ARG A 270 -4.45 11.77 -4.82
C ARG A 270 -3.97 10.80 -5.91
N ILE A 271 -4.06 9.52 -5.61
CA ILE A 271 -3.94 8.41 -6.55
C ILE A 271 -5.31 7.75 -6.60
N SER A 272 -6.00 7.91 -7.72
CA SER A 272 -7.23 7.16 -8.01
C SER A 272 -6.91 6.11 -9.05
N TYR A 273 -7.39 4.90 -8.85
CA TYR A 273 -7.47 3.95 -9.94
C TYR A 273 -8.49 4.48 -10.95
N THR A 274 -8.01 4.99 -12.07
CA THR A 274 -8.82 5.09 -13.27
C THR A 274 -8.68 3.73 -13.94
N ALA A 275 -9.77 2.98 -14.11
CA ALA A 275 -9.77 1.92 -15.12
C ALA A 275 -9.19 2.59 -16.37
N ALA A 276 -8.05 2.12 -16.88
CA ALA A 276 -7.38 2.76 -18.00
C ALA A 276 -8.48 3.06 -19.04
N ALA A 277 -8.70 4.35 -19.32
CA ALA A 277 -9.76 4.77 -20.22
C ALA A 277 -9.69 3.86 -21.44
N ASN A 278 -10.80 3.20 -21.80
CA ASN A 278 -10.78 2.17 -22.83
C ASN A 278 -10.10 2.72 -24.09
N ARG A 279 -8.89 2.23 -24.40
CA ARG A 279 -8.13 2.75 -25.52
C ARG A 279 -8.67 2.09 -26.77
N THR A 280 -9.12 2.91 -27.72
CA THR A 280 -9.72 2.43 -28.96
C THR A 280 -8.82 1.41 -29.67
N PRO A 281 -9.36 0.29 -30.17
CA PRO A 281 -8.59 -0.68 -30.93
C PRO A 281 -8.08 -0.10 -32.26
N THR A 282 -7.21 -0.83 -32.95
CA THR A 282 -6.75 -0.52 -34.32
C THR A 282 -7.28 -1.59 -35.28
N ALA A 283 -8.14 -1.20 -36.24
CA ALA A 283 -8.56 -2.08 -37.32
C ALA A 283 -7.51 -2.15 -38.42
N VAL A 284 -7.27 -3.36 -38.93
CA VAL A 284 -6.47 -3.61 -40.14
C VAL A 284 -7.25 -4.58 -41.00
N ILE A 285 -7.40 -4.26 -42.29
CA ILE A 285 -8.10 -5.09 -43.28
C ILE A 285 -7.18 -5.34 -44.47
N ARG A 286 -7.24 -6.56 -45.01
CA ARG A 286 -6.65 -6.96 -46.29
C ARG A 286 -7.66 -7.80 -47.07
N ALA A 287 -7.67 -7.66 -48.39
CA ALA A 287 -8.48 -8.46 -49.32
C ALA A 287 -7.58 -9.13 -50.35
N ASN A 288 -7.90 -10.36 -50.74
CA ASN A 288 -7.21 -11.08 -51.81
C ASN A 288 -8.14 -12.10 -52.49
N PRO A 289 -8.30 -12.08 -53.83
CA PRO A 289 -7.81 -11.08 -54.78
C PRO A 289 -8.60 -9.76 -54.70
N THR A 290 -8.02 -8.65 -55.18
CA THR A 290 -8.69 -7.33 -55.24
C THR A 290 -9.32 -7.01 -56.61
N SER A 291 -9.14 -7.88 -57.60
CA SER A 291 -9.75 -7.75 -58.93
C SER A 291 -9.85 -9.10 -59.64
N GLY A 292 -10.78 -9.22 -60.57
CA GLY A 292 -11.03 -10.44 -61.32
C GLY A 292 -12.39 -10.41 -62.04
N ALA A 293 -12.72 -11.50 -62.73
CA ALA A 293 -14.03 -11.66 -63.36
C ALA A 293 -15.09 -12.03 -62.32
N ALA A 294 -16.32 -11.55 -62.51
CA ALA A 294 -17.46 -11.99 -61.71
C ALA A 294 -17.94 -13.39 -62.16
N PRO A 295 -18.31 -14.30 -61.24
CA PRO A 295 -18.27 -14.14 -59.79
C PRO A 295 -16.83 -14.21 -59.24
N LEU A 296 -16.45 -13.25 -58.39
CA LEU A 296 -15.14 -13.19 -57.77
C LEU A 296 -15.25 -13.55 -56.29
N ASP A 297 -14.62 -14.65 -55.89
CA ASP A 297 -14.47 -15.00 -54.47
C ASP A 297 -13.27 -14.27 -53.87
N VAL A 298 -13.49 -13.57 -52.75
CA VAL A 298 -12.48 -12.73 -52.09
C VAL A 298 -12.34 -13.13 -50.64
N ASP A 299 -11.11 -13.45 -50.25
CA ASP A 299 -10.73 -13.67 -48.86
C ASP A 299 -10.37 -12.35 -48.18
N PHE A 300 -10.99 -12.10 -47.03
CA PHE A 300 -10.73 -10.97 -46.16
C PHE A 300 -9.99 -11.40 -44.90
N ASN A 301 -8.94 -10.66 -44.55
CA ASN A 301 -8.13 -10.91 -43.38
C ASN A 301 -7.97 -9.65 -42.52
N GLY A 302 -8.47 -9.75 -41.29
CA GLY A 302 -8.42 -8.72 -40.25
C GLY A 302 -7.42 -9.02 -39.12
N SER A 303 -6.60 -10.06 -39.23
CA SER A 303 -5.73 -10.57 -38.16
C SER A 303 -4.63 -9.60 -37.73
N GLY A 304 -4.38 -8.54 -38.50
CA GLY A 304 -3.49 -7.44 -38.11
C GLY A 304 -4.12 -6.45 -37.12
N SER A 305 -5.41 -6.59 -36.81
CA SER A 305 -6.12 -5.72 -35.85
C SER A 305 -5.70 -6.03 -34.41
N SER A 306 -5.62 -5.01 -33.56
CA SER A 306 -5.17 -5.17 -32.17
C SER A 306 -5.85 -4.18 -31.22
N ASP A 307 -5.91 -4.55 -29.94
CA ASP A 307 -6.39 -3.70 -28.85
C ASP A 307 -5.22 -3.34 -27.92
N PRO A 308 -4.95 -2.05 -27.63
CA PRO A 308 -3.84 -1.66 -26.77
C PRO A 308 -3.92 -2.19 -25.33
N ASP A 309 -5.13 -2.54 -24.87
CA ASP A 309 -5.42 -3.06 -23.54
C ASP A 309 -5.52 -4.60 -23.53
N GLY A 310 -5.30 -5.26 -24.67
CA GLY A 310 -5.33 -6.73 -24.80
C GLY A 310 -6.74 -7.33 -24.79
N ASN A 311 -7.78 -6.51 -24.99
CA ASN A 311 -9.17 -6.99 -25.01
C ASN A 311 -9.45 -7.84 -26.26
N SER A 312 -10.39 -8.78 -26.13
CA SER A 312 -10.90 -9.56 -27.27
C SER A 312 -11.64 -8.66 -28.27
N LEU A 313 -11.46 -8.93 -29.57
CA LEU A 313 -12.07 -8.17 -30.65
C LEU A 313 -13.26 -8.91 -31.29
N THR A 314 -14.29 -8.15 -31.62
CA THR A 314 -15.35 -8.54 -32.54
C THR A 314 -15.12 -7.86 -33.88
N TYR A 315 -15.22 -8.60 -34.98
CA TYR A 315 -15.01 -8.12 -36.35
C TYR A 315 -16.37 -7.92 -37.03
N LEU A 316 -16.61 -6.70 -37.53
CA LEU A 316 -17.83 -6.31 -38.22
C LEU A 316 -17.49 -5.95 -39.67
N TRP A 317 -17.78 -6.86 -40.59
CA TRP A 317 -17.41 -6.81 -42.00
C TRP A 317 -18.56 -6.24 -42.84
N ASN A 318 -18.28 -5.27 -43.70
CA ASN A 318 -19.20 -4.76 -44.71
C ASN A 318 -18.52 -4.87 -46.08
N PHE A 319 -19.13 -5.60 -47.01
CA PHE A 319 -18.56 -5.89 -48.33
C PHE A 319 -18.84 -4.80 -49.38
N GLY A 320 -19.55 -3.73 -49.03
CA GLY A 320 -19.73 -2.56 -49.90
C GLY A 320 -20.74 -2.72 -51.03
N ASP A 321 -21.46 -3.84 -51.10
CA ASP A 321 -22.48 -4.16 -52.12
C ASP A 321 -23.93 -4.03 -51.62
N GLY A 322 -24.12 -3.63 -50.35
CA GLY A 322 -25.42 -3.50 -49.71
C GLY A 322 -25.97 -4.78 -49.05
N SER A 323 -25.19 -5.88 -49.01
CA SER A 323 -25.59 -7.15 -48.38
C SER A 323 -25.73 -7.11 -46.85
N GLY A 324 -25.37 -5.99 -46.21
CA GLY A 324 -25.42 -5.81 -44.77
C GLY A 324 -24.10 -6.17 -44.07
N GLU A 325 -24.00 -5.83 -42.79
CA GLU A 325 -22.79 -6.06 -41.99
C GLU A 325 -22.80 -7.48 -41.40
N ARG A 326 -21.69 -8.21 -41.53
CA ARG A 326 -21.46 -9.52 -40.91
C ARG A 326 -20.61 -9.38 -39.65
N GLN A 327 -21.15 -9.79 -38.52
CA GLN A 327 -20.43 -9.80 -37.24
C GLN A 327 -19.87 -11.21 -36.93
N THR A 328 -18.60 -11.29 -36.51
CA THR A 328 -17.94 -12.55 -36.12
C THR A 328 -16.81 -12.31 -35.10
N THR A 329 -16.39 -13.37 -34.41
CA THR A 329 -15.16 -13.39 -33.59
C THR A 329 -13.94 -13.91 -34.36
N SER A 330 -14.14 -14.46 -35.57
CA SER A 330 -13.05 -14.84 -36.47
C SER A 330 -12.47 -13.61 -37.15
N ALA A 331 -11.13 -13.50 -37.17
CA ALA A 331 -10.44 -12.43 -37.87
C ALA A 331 -10.43 -12.60 -39.40
N THR A 332 -10.90 -13.74 -39.94
CA THR A 332 -10.95 -14.02 -41.37
C THR A 332 -12.37 -14.36 -41.82
N THR A 333 -12.71 -13.99 -43.06
CA THR A 333 -13.97 -14.32 -43.74
C THR A 333 -13.79 -14.31 -45.25
N SER A 334 -14.61 -15.04 -46.00
CA SER A 334 -14.72 -14.92 -47.46
C SER A 334 -16.06 -14.33 -47.89
N TYR A 335 -16.09 -13.73 -49.08
CA TYR A 335 -17.30 -13.20 -49.72
C TYR A 335 -17.18 -13.22 -51.25
N THR A 336 -18.26 -13.62 -51.93
CA THR A 336 -18.30 -13.74 -53.39
C THR A 336 -19.10 -12.59 -54.02
N TYR A 337 -18.44 -11.77 -54.83
CA TYR A 337 -19.07 -10.71 -55.62
C TYR A 337 -19.61 -11.29 -56.93
N SER A 338 -20.93 -11.49 -57.02
CA SER A 338 -21.58 -12.11 -58.18
C SER A 338 -21.82 -11.15 -59.35
N THR A 339 -21.85 -9.85 -59.09
CA THR A 339 -22.11 -8.80 -60.09
C THR A 339 -20.84 -7.99 -60.32
N GLN A 340 -20.52 -7.71 -61.58
CA GLN A 340 -19.41 -6.83 -61.92
C GLN A 340 -19.62 -5.43 -61.33
N GLY A 341 -18.61 -4.91 -60.63
CA GLY A 341 -18.66 -3.61 -59.99
C GLY A 341 -17.37 -3.29 -59.24
N THR A 342 -17.29 -2.07 -58.72
CA THR A 342 -16.25 -1.65 -57.79
C THR A 342 -16.87 -1.56 -56.40
N TYR A 343 -16.34 -2.32 -55.46
CA TYR A 343 -16.83 -2.39 -54.08
C TYR A 343 -15.72 -1.96 -53.13
N THR A 344 -16.07 -1.17 -52.11
CA THR A 344 -15.15 -0.81 -51.02
C THR A 344 -15.55 -1.61 -49.79
N ALA A 345 -14.74 -2.62 -49.47
CA ALA A 345 -14.97 -3.40 -48.26
C ALA A 345 -14.45 -2.64 -47.04
N SER A 346 -15.17 -2.71 -45.94
CA SER A 346 -14.76 -2.12 -44.67
C SER A 346 -14.85 -3.12 -43.52
N LEU A 347 -13.95 -2.96 -42.58
CA LEU A 347 -13.93 -3.66 -41.30
C LEU A 347 -14.06 -2.62 -40.19
N ARG A 348 -15.01 -2.82 -39.29
CA ARG A 348 -15.00 -2.20 -37.98
C ARG A 348 -14.63 -3.26 -36.95
N VAL A 349 -13.63 -3.01 -36.12
CA VAL A 349 -13.35 -3.86 -34.95
C VAL A 349 -13.92 -3.20 -33.70
N ARG A 350 -14.47 -4.01 -32.79
CA ARG A 350 -15.00 -3.57 -31.50
C ARG A 350 -14.37 -4.38 -30.37
N ASP A 351 -13.89 -3.70 -29.34
CA ASP A 351 -13.39 -4.37 -28.13
C ASP A 351 -14.53 -4.82 -27.20
N SER A 352 -14.19 -5.60 -26.17
CA SER A 352 -15.15 -6.08 -25.16
C SER A 352 -15.76 -4.99 -24.28
N ARG A 353 -15.21 -3.77 -24.29
CA ARG A 353 -15.66 -2.59 -23.55
C ARG A 353 -16.41 -1.58 -24.43
N GLY A 354 -16.63 -1.90 -25.71
CA GLY A 354 -17.49 -1.18 -26.64
C GLY A 354 -16.81 -0.11 -27.51
N ALA A 355 -15.50 0.14 -27.41
CA ALA A 355 -14.87 1.08 -28.34
C ALA A 355 -14.63 0.43 -29.71
N THR A 356 -14.65 1.25 -30.76
CA THR A 356 -14.63 0.77 -32.15
C THR A 356 -13.63 1.52 -33.02
N SER A 357 -13.06 0.82 -34.00
CA SER A 357 -12.14 1.39 -34.99
C SER A 357 -12.46 0.88 -36.40
N PRO A 358 -12.57 1.76 -37.41
CA PRO A 358 -12.81 1.36 -38.80
C PRO A 358 -11.52 1.23 -39.62
N ALA A 359 -11.56 0.41 -40.67
CA ALA A 359 -10.58 0.35 -41.76
C ALA A 359 -11.29 -0.08 -43.06
N SER A 360 -10.73 0.25 -44.23
CA SER A 360 -11.29 -0.13 -45.54
C SER A 360 -10.20 -0.49 -46.54
N THR A 361 -10.53 -1.30 -47.54
CA THR A 361 -9.62 -1.71 -48.62
C THR A 361 -10.30 -1.76 -49.98
#